data_AF-A0A151I6F7-F1
#
_entry.id   AF-A0A151I6F7-F1
#
_cell.length_a   1.000
_cell.length_b   1.000
_cell.length_c   1.000
_cell.angle_alpha   90.00
_cell.angle_beta   90.00
_cell.angle_gamma   90.00
#
_symmetry.space_group_name_H-M   'P 1'
#
loop_
_entity.id
_entity.type
_entity.pdbx_description
1 polymer ?
#
loop_
_entity_poly.entity_id
_entity_poly.type
_entity_poly.pdbx_seq_one_letter_code
_entity_poly.pdbx_strand_id
1 'polypeptide(L)'
;MYFRSLELLCISRLVACETICNIDDITEHECLQGYAHYHFDENSYYFHPMCDDGTILRRSLVNNEKITVQENPMINKGKNIRKKLSITDKEDLLQIEEQLILEVHAREALWNPQMDLSHRNRKATAQLWKEVSEALNGKLSEIEAKTKFKSLNDSYRRIISTESLASGSERPVKKSKWHHYDNLSFLRDSCLQKP
;
A
#
# COMPACT_ATOMS: atom_id res chain seq x y z
N MET A 1 32.92 -4.70 -19.15
CA MET A 1 31.53 -4.64 -19.65
C MET A 1 30.60 -4.88 -18.48
N TYR A 2 29.76 -3.90 -18.12
CA TYR A 2 28.45 -4.01 -17.47
C TYR A 2 28.06 -2.60 -16.99
N PHE A 3 27.64 -1.74 -17.92
CA PHE A 3 26.84 -0.57 -17.54
C PHE A 3 25.41 -1.07 -17.41
N ARG A 4 24.87 -1.00 -16.18
CA ARG A 4 23.44 -1.17 -15.93
C ARG A 4 22.72 0.03 -16.54
N SER A 5 22.02 -0.17 -17.65
CA SER A 5 21.02 0.77 -18.15
C SER A 5 20.02 1.04 -17.03
N LEU A 6 20.01 2.28 -16.53
CA LEU A 6 18.94 2.78 -15.67
C LEU A 6 17.81 3.23 -16.61
N GLU A 7 16.87 2.33 -16.88
CA GLU A 7 15.64 2.65 -17.61
C GLU A 7 14.79 3.58 -16.73
N LEU A 8 14.41 4.75 -17.26
CA LEU A 8 13.51 5.70 -16.60
C LEU A 8 12.15 5.72 -17.28
N LEU A 9 11.09 5.90 -16.49
CA LEU A 9 9.75 6.10 -17.02
C LEU A 9 9.50 7.61 -17.22
N CYS A 10 9.21 8.04 -18.45
CA CYS A 10 8.63 9.35 -18.68
C CYS A 10 7.18 9.36 -18.21
N ILE A 11 6.84 10.32 -17.35
CA ILE A 11 5.47 10.85 -17.30
C ILE A 11 5.57 12.37 -17.34
N SER A 12 5.70 12.90 -18.54
CA SER A 12 5.24 14.26 -18.80
C SER A 12 3.79 14.21 -19.30
N ARG A 13 2.99 15.08 -18.72
CA ARG A 13 1.53 14.97 -18.75
C ARG A 13 0.84 16.30 -19.02
N LEU A 14 1.39 17.11 -19.93
CA LEU A 14 0.48 17.89 -20.78
C LEU A 14 -0.32 16.94 -21.70
N VAL A 15 0.29 15.84 -22.18
CA VAL A 15 -0.39 14.80 -23.00
C VAL A 15 0.10 13.39 -22.64
N ALA A 16 -0.52 12.74 -21.64
CA ALA A 16 -0.63 11.27 -21.48
C ALA A 16 0.53 10.41 -22.02
N CYS A 17 1.78 10.78 -21.74
CA CYS A 17 2.94 10.02 -22.19
C CYS A 17 3.38 9.13 -21.02
N GLU A 18 3.35 7.82 -21.23
CA GLU A 18 3.86 6.79 -20.30
C GLU A 18 5.06 6.07 -20.95
N THR A 19 5.76 6.75 -21.87
CA THR A 19 6.85 6.18 -22.65
C THR A 19 8.09 6.01 -21.78
N ILE A 20 8.80 4.89 -21.91
CA ILE A 20 10.08 4.69 -21.22
C ILE A 20 11.16 5.36 -22.07
N CYS A 21 11.98 6.23 -21.49
CA CYS A 21 13.08 6.91 -22.18
C CYS A 21 14.36 6.86 -21.34
N ASN A 22 15.53 7.01 -21.97
CA ASN A 22 16.78 7.13 -21.21
C ASN A 22 16.87 8.49 -20.54
N ILE A 23 17.67 8.55 -19.47
CA ILE A 23 17.94 9.79 -18.73
C ILE A 23 18.59 10.85 -19.62
N ASP A 24 19.45 10.42 -20.54
CA ASP A 24 20.21 11.29 -21.42
C ASP A 24 19.31 11.93 -22.51
N ASP A 25 18.17 11.32 -22.80
CA ASP A 25 17.24 11.73 -23.85
C ASP A 25 16.07 12.57 -23.29
N ILE A 26 16.01 12.83 -21.99
CA ILE A 26 14.87 13.52 -21.34
C ILE A 26 14.63 14.90 -21.94
N THR A 27 15.70 15.68 -22.17
CA THR A 27 15.63 17.05 -22.69
C THR A 27 15.09 17.12 -24.11
N GLU A 28 15.21 16.03 -24.87
CA GLU A 28 14.75 15.91 -26.25
C GLU A 28 13.32 15.35 -26.34
N HIS A 29 12.74 14.94 -25.21
CA HIS A 29 11.41 14.35 -25.21
C HIS A 29 10.36 15.41 -25.61
N GLU A 30 9.48 15.06 -26.57
CA GLU A 30 8.39 15.91 -27.10
C GLU A 30 7.54 16.60 -26.02
N CYS A 31 7.48 15.97 -24.86
CA CYS A 31 6.77 16.38 -23.68
C CYS A 31 7.35 17.59 -22.93
N LEU A 32 8.59 17.98 -23.24
CA LEU A 32 9.25 19.19 -22.76
C LEU A 32 9.29 20.29 -23.82
N GLN A 33 8.69 20.06 -25.00
CA GLN A 33 8.65 21.07 -26.05
C GLN A 33 7.95 22.33 -25.55
N GLY A 34 8.68 23.45 -25.53
CA GLY A 34 8.19 24.72 -25.00
C GLY A 34 8.49 24.99 -23.52
N TYR A 35 9.18 24.08 -22.83
CA TYR A 35 9.66 24.26 -21.45
C TYR A 35 11.19 24.34 -21.43
N ALA A 36 11.73 25.38 -20.78
CA ALA A 36 13.18 25.55 -20.64
C ALA A 36 13.81 24.56 -19.65
N HIS A 37 13.02 24.10 -18.67
CA HIS A 37 13.47 23.27 -17.57
C HIS A 37 12.48 22.14 -17.28
N TYR A 38 12.97 21.12 -16.59
CA TYR A 38 12.17 20.03 -16.06
C TYR A 38 12.57 19.73 -14.61
N HIS A 39 11.64 19.15 -13.87
CA HIS A 39 11.89 18.61 -12.54
C HIS A 39 11.93 17.09 -12.63
N PHE A 40 13.03 16.48 -12.21
CA PHE A 40 13.15 15.04 -12.08
C PHE A 40 12.90 14.61 -10.63
N ASP A 41 11.95 13.69 -10.43
CA ASP A 41 11.70 13.06 -9.14
C ASP A 41 12.46 11.73 -9.06
N GLU A 42 13.59 11.74 -8.35
CA GLU A 42 14.44 10.57 -8.12
C GLU A 42 13.70 9.39 -7.45
N ASN A 43 12.59 9.63 -6.75
CA ASN A 43 11.85 8.57 -6.07
C ASN A 43 10.92 7.80 -7.00
N SER A 44 10.28 8.52 -7.93
CA SER A 44 9.33 7.94 -8.86
C SER A 44 9.92 7.69 -10.25
N TYR A 45 11.14 8.19 -10.48
CA TYR A 45 11.84 8.18 -11.76
C TYR A 45 11.08 8.91 -12.87
N TYR A 46 10.12 9.77 -12.51
CA TYR A 46 9.37 10.62 -13.43
C TYR A 46 10.03 11.99 -13.57
N PHE A 47 9.88 12.60 -14.74
CA PHE A 47 10.18 14.01 -14.93
C PHE A 47 8.91 14.80 -15.30
N HIS A 48 8.86 16.07 -14.89
CA HIS A 48 7.74 16.96 -15.11
C HIS A 48 8.23 18.27 -15.75
N PRO A 49 7.52 18.82 -16.74
CA PRO A 49 7.86 20.14 -17.28
C PRO A 49 7.73 21.20 -16.19
N MET A 50 8.70 22.11 -16.13
CA MET A 50 8.76 23.20 -15.16
C MET A 50 8.42 24.53 -15.85
N CYS A 51 7.47 25.25 -15.27
CA CYS A 51 7.08 26.59 -15.68
C CYS A 51 8.12 27.63 -15.22
N ASP A 52 8.09 28.82 -15.83
CA ASP A 52 9.02 29.92 -15.51
C ASP A 52 8.92 30.42 -14.06
N ASP A 53 7.79 30.18 -13.40
CA ASP A 53 7.55 30.50 -11.99
C ASP A 53 8.11 29.44 -11.01
N GLY A 54 8.79 28.41 -11.52
CA GLY A 54 9.37 27.31 -10.75
C GLY A 54 8.36 26.25 -10.30
N THR A 55 7.11 26.33 -10.74
CA THR A 55 6.12 25.27 -10.52
C THR A 55 6.23 24.16 -11.56
N ILE A 56 5.73 22.98 -11.22
CA ILE A 56 5.71 21.81 -12.11
C ILE A 56 4.27 21.47 -12.48
N LEU A 57 4.08 20.99 -13.71
CA LEU A 57 2.80 20.50 -14.18
C LEU A 57 2.75 18.98 -14.06
N ARG A 58 1.89 18.47 -13.17
CA ARG A 58 1.62 17.03 -13.05
C ARG A 58 0.14 16.75 -13.06
N ARG A 59 -0.28 15.54 -13.42
CA ARG A 59 -1.70 15.15 -13.23
C ARG A 59 -1.91 14.46 -11.90
N SER A 60 -2.99 14.84 -11.25
CA SER A 60 -3.48 14.27 -10.00
C SER A 60 -4.88 13.73 -10.18
N LEU A 61 -5.28 12.80 -9.32
CA LEU A 61 -6.66 12.37 -9.20
C LEU A 61 -7.33 13.28 -8.17
N VAL A 62 -8.25 14.15 -8.62
CA VAL A 62 -9.04 15.01 -7.74
C VAL A 62 -10.51 14.66 -7.98
N ASN A 63 -11.24 14.28 -6.92
CA ASN A 63 -12.64 13.86 -7.02
C ASN A 63 -12.88 12.73 -8.04
N ASN A 64 -11.96 11.76 -8.11
CA ASN A 64 -11.94 10.68 -9.13
C ASN A 64 -11.76 11.13 -10.58
N GLU A 65 -11.50 12.41 -10.84
CA GLU A 65 -11.17 12.92 -12.16
C GLU A 65 -9.66 13.17 -12.28
N LYS A 66 -9.10 12.82 -13.44
CA LYS A 66 -7.69 13.05 -13.76
C LYS A 66 -7.53 14.49 -14.25
N ILE A 67 -7.08 15.38 -13.39
CA ILE A 67 -6.84 16.79 -13.73
C ILE A 67 -5.35 17.13 -13.72
N THR A 68 -4.94 18.11 -14.52
CA THR A 68 -3.59 18.69 -14.45
C THR A 68 -3.56 19.72 -13.33
N VAL A 69 -2.60 19.58 -12.43
CA VAL A 69 -2.33 20.50 -11.33
C VAL A 69 -0.96 21.14 -11.52
N GLN A 70 -0.88 22.42 -11.22
CA GLN A 70 0.37 23.16 -11.11
C GLN A 70 0.76 23.16 -9.63
N GLU A 71 1.94 22.63 -9.30
CA GLU A 71 2.39 22.53 -7.92
C GLU A 71 3.81 23.03 -7.76
N ASN A 72 4.11 23.61 -6.60
CA ASN A 72 5.47 23.96 -6.26
C ASN A 72 6.16 22.73 -5.64
N PRO A 73 7.21 22.17 -6.29
CA PRO A 73 7.89 20.97 -5.79
C PRO A 73 8.55 21.18 -4.41
N MET A 74 8.80 22.43 -4.01
CA MET A 74 9.37 22.75 -2.68
C MET A 74 8.34 22.76 -1.54
N ILE A 75 7.04 22.96 -1.83
CA ILE A 75 6.01 23.17 -0.81
C ILE A 75 5.31 21.84 -0.42
N ASN A 76 5.35 20.82 -1.29
CA ASN A 76 4.63 19.54 -1.09
C ASN A 76 5.54 18.34 -0.79
N LYS A 77 6.46 18.45 0.19
CA LYS A 77 7.09 17.26 0.82
C LYS A 77 6.12 16.45 1.71
N GLY A 78 4.81 16.66 1.57
CA GLY A 78 3.77 15.98 2.34
C GLY A 78 2.97 15.03 1.46
N LYS A 79 3.15 13.73 1.70
CA LYS A 79 2.18 12.65 1.37
C LYS A 79 2.09 12.22 -0.11
N ASN A 80 3.07 11.43 -0.56
CA ASN A 80 2.90 10.16 -1.31
C ASN A 80 4.24 9.70 -1.91
N ILE A 81 5.28 9.60 -1.08
CA ILE A 81 6.48 8.87 -1.47
C ILE A 81 6.12 7.39 -1.30
N ARG A 82 6.04 6.60 -2.37
CA ARG A 82 6.28 5.14 -2.25
C ARG A 82 7.75 5.00 -1.89
N LYS A 83 8.10 5.29 -0.63
CA LYS A 83 9.46 5.20 -0.12
C LYS A 83 9.86 3.75 -0.35
N LYS A 84 10.91 3.52 -1.14
CA LYS A 84 11.52 2.20 -1.26
C LYS A 84 12.08 1.87 0.13
N LEU A 85 11.25 1.21 0.95
CA LEU A 85 11.64 0.78 2.28
C LEU A 85 12.92 -0.05 2.16
N SER A 86 13.89 0.24 3.03
CA SER A 86 15.07 -0.59 3.16
C SER A 86 14.65 -2.01 3.58
N ILE A 87 15.55 -2.98 3.43
CA ILE A 87 15.26 -4.36 3.85
C ILE A 87 14.89 -4.38 5.34
N THR A 88 15.64 -3.65 6.16
CA THR A 88 15.40 -3.50 7.61
C THR A 88 14.03 -2.89 7.91
N ASP A 89 13.63 -1.82 7.21
CA ASP A 89 12.31 -1.21 7.42
C ASP A 89 11.16 -2.19 7.08
N LYS A 90 11.37 -3.07 6.10
CA LYS A 90 10.37 -4.10 5.75
C LYS A 90 10.29 -5.17 6.83
N GLU A 91 11.44 -5.63 7.34
CA GLU A 91 11.50 -6.60 8.42
C GLU A 91 10.82 -6.07 9.68
N ASP A 92 11.10 -4.83 10.06
CA ASP A 92 10.45 -4.17 11.20
C ASP A 92 8.92 -4.06 11.01
N LEU A 93 8.47 -3.73 9.79
CA LEU A 93 7.04 -3.65 9.49
C LEU A 93 6.37 -5.03 9.58
N LEU A 94 7.02 -6.06 9.04
CA LEU A 94 6.52 -7.44 9.13
C LEU A 94 6.42 -7.88 10.59
N GLN A 95 7.43 -7.59 11.42
CA GLN A 95 7.41 -7.92 12.83
C GLN A 95 6.28 -7.21 13.59
N ILE A 96 6.00 -5.94 13.27
CA ILE A 96 4.86 -5.20 13.83
C ILE A 96 3.54 -5.84 13.40
N GLU A 97 3.42 -6.25 12.13
CA GLU A 97 2.24 -6.94 11.62
C GLU A 97 2.03 -8.30 12.28
N GLU A 98 3.09 -9.08 12.49
CA GLU A 98 3.04 -10.36 13.20
C GLU A 98 2.55 -10.18 14.64
N GLN A 99 3.14 -9.23 15.38
CA GLN A 99 2.71 -8.95 16.75
C GLN A 99 1.25 -8.47 16.79
N LEU A 100 0.83 -7.63 15.84
CA LEU A 100 -0.56 -7.18 15.72
C LEU A 100 -1.51 -8.38 15.53
N ILE A 101 -1.14 -9.34 14.67
CA ILE A 101 -1.97 -10.53 14.44
C ILE A 101 -2.08 -11.37 15.72
N LEU A 102 -0.99 -11.57 16.45
CA LEU A 102 -0.98 -12.34 17.70
C LEU A 102 -1.85 -11.68 18.79
N GLU A 103 -1.73 -10.36 18.97
CA GLU A 103 -2.52 -9.61 19.96
C GLU A 103 -4.02 -9.60 19.63
N VAL A 104 -4.37 -9.53 18.34
CA VAL A 104 -5.76 -9.63 17.90
C VAL A 104 -6.27 -11.06 18.05
N HIS A 105 -5.46 -12.07 17.72
CA HIS A 105 -5.82 -13.48 17.88
C HIS A 105 -6.16 -13.80 19.34
N ALA A 106 -5.33 -13.33 20.29
CA ALA A 106 -5.56 -13.50 21.73
C ALA A 106 -6.86 -12.87 22.23
N ARG A 107 -7.44 -11.91 21.50
CA ARG A 107 -8.68 -11.20 21.86
C ARG A 107 -9.82 -11.61 20.93
N GLU A 108 -10.38 -12.80 21.19
CA GLU A 108 -11.44 -13.41 20.37
C GLU A 108 -12.60 -12.47 20.02
N ALA A 109 -13.00 -11.57 20.93
CA ALA A 109 -14.10 -10.64 20.69
C ALA A 109 -13.88 -9.70 19.48
N LEU A 110 -12.63 -9.51 19.05
CA LEU A 110 -12.29 -8.70 17.88
C LEU A 110 -12.57 -9.41 16.55
N TRP A 111 -12.54 -10.74 16.51
CA TRP A 111 -12.56 -11.50 15.26
C TRP A 111 -13.56 -12.65 15.22
N ASN A 112 -13.89 -13.24 16.36
CA ASN A 112 -14.78 -14.39 16.46
C ASN A 112 -16.26 -13.95 16.36
N PRO A 113 -16.97 -14.31 15.28
CA PRO A 113 -18.36 -13.92 15.11
C PRO A 113 -19.31 -14.63 16.08
N GLN A 114 -18.91 -15.78 16.63
CA GLN A 114 -19.72 -16.63 17.52
C GLN A 114 -19.75 -16.14 18.98
N MET A 115 -18.90 -15.17 19.34
CA MET A 115 -18.95 -14.56 20.66
C MET A 115 -20.20 -13.69 20.84
N ASP A 116 -20.73 -13.69 22.06
CA ASP A 116 -21.91 -12.91 22.42
C ASP A 116 -21.72 -11.42 22.13
N LEU A 117 -22.79 -10.79 21.63
CA LEU A 117 -22.84 -9.37 21.26
C LEU A 117 -22.54 -8.46 22.45
N SER A 118 -22.84 -8.91 23.67
CA SER A 118 -22.52 -8.20 24.91
C SER A 118 -21.02 -7.89 25.04
N HIS A 119 -20.15 -8.82 24.61
CA HIS A 119 -18.69 -8.69 24.62
C HIS A 119 -18.14 -8.00 23.36
N ARG A 120 -18.96 -7.83 22.32
CA ARG A 120 -18.59 -7.25 21.01
C ARG A 120 -19.19 -5.87 20.76
N ASN A 121 -19.76 -5.25 21.79
CA ASN A 121 -20.33 -3.91 21.67
C ASN A 121 -19.24 -2.86 21.36
N ARG A 122 -19.65 -1.68 20.88
CA ARG A 122 -18.73 -0.62 20.45
C ARG A 122 -17.72 -0.20 21.53
N LYS A 123 -18.13 -0.17 22.80
CA LYS A 123 -17.25 0.22 23.91
C LYS A 123 -16.24 -0.87 24.22
N ALA A 124 -16.69 -2.12 24.30
CA ALA A 124 -15.82 -3.27 24.54
C ALA A 124 -14.78 -3.44 23.42
N THR A 125 -15.21 -3.34 22.16
CA THR A 125 -14.29 -3.43 21.01
C THR A 125 -13.29 -2.26 20.96
N ALA A 126 -13.71 -1.03 21.30
CA ALA A 126 -12.79 0.10 21.40
C ALA A 126 -11.73 -0.13 22.49
N GLN A 127 -12.14 -0.63 23.67
CA GLN A 127 -11.22 -0.94 24.76
C GLN A 127 -10.22 -2.04 24.37
N LEU A 128 -10.66 -3.07 23.66
CA LEU A 128 -9.77 -4.12 23.15
C LEU A 128 -8.75 -3.59 22.13
N TRP A 129 -9.15 -2.68 21.23
CA TRP A 129 -8.20 -2.05 20.30
C TRP A 129 -7.18 -1.14 21.01
N LYS A 130 -7.60 -0.50 22.10
CA LYS A 130 -6.70 0.24 22.99
C LYS A 130 -5.66 -0.68 23.63
N GLU A 131 -6.08 -1.80 24.21
CA GLU A 131 -5.15 -2.78 24.78
C GLU A 131 -4.18 -3.36 23.74
N VAL A 132 -4.65 -3.59 22.50
CA VAL A 132 -3.77 -4.01 21.39
C VAL A 132 -2.73 -2.93 21.06
N SER A 133 -3.14 -1.64 21.02
CA SER A 133 -2.22 -0.53 20.78
C SER A 133 -1.17 -0.41 21.90
N GLU A 134 -1.59 -0.58 23.16
CA GLU A 134 -0.71 -0.57 24.33
C GLU A 134 0.28 -1.75 24.31
N ALA A 135 -0.17 -2.96 23.97
CA ALA A 135 0.67 -4.15 23.83
C ALA A 135 1.71 -4.02 22.68
N LEU A 136 1.39 -3.24 21.65
CA LEU A 136 2.31 -2.88 20.57
C LEU A 136 3.29 -1.76 20.96
N ASN A 137 3.36 -1.38 22.24
CA ASN A 137 4.19 -0.28 22.76
C ASN A 137 3.93 1.05 22.02
N GLY A 138 2.70 1.29 21.59
CA GLY A 138 2.33 2.51 20.85
C GLY A 138 2.91 2.61 19.45
N LYS A 139 3.50 1.54 18.89
CA LYS A 139 3.99 1.52 17.50
C LYS A 139 2.86 1.74 16.49
N LEU A 140 1.64 1.33 16.84
CA LEU A 140 0.42 1.62 16.09
C LEU A 140 -0.63 2.18 17.05
N SER A 141 -1.31 3.25 16.64
CA SER A 141 -2.52 3.71 17.34
C SER A 141 -3.68 2.73 17.16
N GLU A 142 -4.72 2.84 17.98
CA GLU A 142 -5.95 2.03 17.89
C GLU A 142 -6.55 2.00 16.48
N ILE A 143 -6.57 3.18 15.83
CA ILE A 143 -7.14 3.36 14.49
C ILE A 143 -6.25 2.70 13.44
N GLU A 144 -4.93 2.86 13.57
CA GLU A 144 -3.95 2.27 12.65
C GLU A 144 -3.93 0.74 12.79
N ALA A 145 -3.90 0.21 14.02
CA ALA A 145 -3.97 -1.22 14.31
C ALA A 145 -5.22 -1.85 13.68
N LYS A 146 -6.39 -1.23 13.90
CA LYS A 146 -7.66 -1.68 13.31
C LYS A 146 -7.63 -1.65 11.78
N THR A 147 -7.14 -0.56 11.20
CA THR A 147 -7.07 -0.38 9.74
C THR A 147 -6.11 -1.40 9.12
N LYS A 148 -4.95 -1.60 9.76
CA LYS A 148 -3.92 -2.53 9.31
C LYS A 148 -4.39 -3.98 9.39
N PHE A 149 -4.99 -4.38 10.51
CA PHE A 149 -5.57 -5.70 10.66
C PHE A 149 -6.69 -5.96 9.65
N LYS A 150 -7.55 -4.97 9.38
CA LYS A 150 -8.56 -5.07 8.31
C LYS A 150 -7.91 -5.35 6.95
N SER A 151 -6.85 -4.63 6.60
CA SER A 151 -6.12 -4.85 5.33
C SER A 151 -5.49 -6.23 5.24
N LEU A 152 -4.94 -6.75 6.34
CA LEU A 152 -4.38 -8.10 6.42
C LEU A 152 -5.48 -9.16 6.23
N ASN A 153 -6.60 -9.00 6.93
CA ASN A 153 -7.76 -9.89 6.85
C ASN A 153 -8.37 -9.90 5.43
N ASP A 154 -8.53 -8.74 4.79
CA ASP A 154 -9.02 -8.65 3.41
C ASP A 154 -8.09 -9.36 2.41
N SER A 155 -6.77 -9.30 2.65
CA SER A 155 -5.78 -10.02 1.84
C SER A 155 -5.90 -11.54 2.05
N TYR A 156 -6.04 -11.98 3.31
CA TYR A 156 -6.24 -13.38 3.66
C TYR A 156 -7.53 -13.95 3.04
N ARG A 157 -8.65 -13.23 3.13
CA ARG A 157 -9.92 -13.62 2.48
C ARG A 157 -9.78 -13.84 0.98
N ARG A 158 -9.03 -12.98 0.28
CA ARG A 158 -8.77 -13.15 -1.17
C ARG A 158 -7.97 -14.41 -1.46
N ILE A 159 -6.98 -14.73 -0.62
CA ILE A 159 -6.20 -15.97 -0.72
C ILE A 159 -7.12 -17.18 -0.57
N ILE A 160 -7.91 -17.24 0.52
CA ILE A 160 -8.83 -18.36 0.78
C ILE A 160 -9.91 -18.50 -0.30
N SER A 161 -10.45 -17.38 -0.81
CA SER A 161 -11.40 -17.39 -1.91
C SER A 161 -10.78 -17.98 -3.20
N THR A 162 -9.54 -17.63 -3.50
CA THR A 162 -8.80 -18.16 -4.65
C THR A 162 -8.51 -19.66 -4.51
N GLU A 163 -8.18 -20.13 -3.30
CA GLU A 163 -8.01 -21.56 -3.00
C GLU A 163 -9.31 -22.35 -3.20
N SER A 164 -10.45 -21.81 -2.74
CA SER A 164 -11.76 -22.44 -2.88
C SER A 164 -12.19 -22.57 -4.34
N LEU A 165 -11.95 -21.55 -5.17
CA LEU A 165 -12.27 -21.56 -6.60
C LEU A 165 -11.41 -22.53 -7.42
N ALA A 166 -10.19 -22.85 -6.97
CA ALA A 166 -9.30 -23.80 -7.64
C ALA A 166 -9.73 -25.27 -7.48
N SER A 167 -10.73 -25.56 -6.63
CA SER A 167 -11.20 -26.92 -6.29
C SER A 167 -12.03 -27.63 -7.38
N GLY A 168 -12.02 -27.13 -8.62
CA GLY A 168 -12.64 -27.79 -9.78
C GLY A 168 -11.75 -28.77 -10.53
N SER A 169 -10.46 -28.90 -10.15
CA SER A 169 -9.58 -29.98 -10.62
C SER A 169 -8.87 -30.59 -9.42
N GLU A 170 -8.58 -31.90 -9.45
CA GLU A 170 -7.87 -32.69 -8.42
C GLU A 170 -6.41 -32.23 -8.14
N ARG A 171 -6.09 -30.96 -8.39
CA ARG A 171 -4.78 -30.38 -8.08
C ARG A 171 -4.71 -30.12 -6.57
N PRO A 172 -3.62 -30.54 -5.90
CA PRO A 172 -3.43 -30.28 -4.48
C PRO A 172 -3.46 -28.77 -4.23
N VAL A 173 -4.30 -28.34 -3.29
CA VAL A 173 -4.41 -26.93 -2.85
C VAL A 173 -3.05 -26.49 -2.35
N LYS A 174 -2.35 -25.65 -3.12
CA LYS A 174 -1.07 -25.10 -2.70
C LYS A 174 -1.32 -24.00 -1.68
N LYS A 175 -0.83 -24.19 -0.46
CA LYS A 175 -0.78 -23.13 0.57
C LYS A 175 -0.10 -21.90 -0.02
N SER A 176 -0.65 -20.72 0.27
CA SER A 176 -0.04 -19.46 -0.14
C SER A 176 1.33 -19.26 0.50
N LYS A 177 2.29 -18.69 -0.24
CA LYS A 177 3.61 -18.28 0.26
C LYS A 177 3.58 -16.92 0.97
N TRP A 178 2.38 -16.40 1.26
CA TRP A 178 2.24 -15.12 1.91
C TRP A 178 2.70 -15.21 3.37
N HIS A 179 3.55 -14.26 3.79
CA HIS A 179 4.23 -14.30 5.09
C HIS A 179 3.28 -14.45 6.28
N HIS A 180 2.11 -13.80 6.24
CA HIS A 180 1.11 -13.85 7.32
C HIS A 180 0.09 -14.98 7.18
N TYR A 181 0.25 -15.89 6.21
CA TYR A 181 -0.75 -16.92 5.92
C TYR A 181 -1.01 -17.83 7.12
N ASP A 182 0.04 -18.38 7.72
CA ASP A 182 -0.10 -19.28 8.87
C ASP A 182 -0.59 -18.52 10.11
N ASN A 183 -0.15 -17.27 10.30
CA ASN A 183 -0.55 -16.42 11.43
C ASN A 183 -2.06 -16.09 11.41
N LEU A 184 -2.69 -16.02 10.23
CA LEU A 184 -4.13 -15.72 10.07
C LEU A 184 -4.99 -16.98 9.88
N SER A 185 -4.42 -18.17 10.04
CA SER A 185 -5.12 -19.44 9.85
C SER A 185 -6.38 -19.59 10.73
N PHE A 186 -6.40 -18.98 11.92
CA PHE A 186 -7.55 -18.97 12.83
C PHE A 186 -8.80 -18.29 12.24
N LEU A 187 -8.64 -17.44 11.22
CA LEU A 187 -9.75 -16.78 10.52
C LEU A 187 -10.37 -17.65 9.41
N ARG A 188 -9.78 -18.80 9.08
CA ARG A 188 -10.16 -19.60 7.91
C ARG A 188 -11.64 -19.99 7.94
N ASP A 189 -12.13 -20.46 9.07
CA ASP A 189 -13.51 -20.89 9.23
C ASP A 189 -14.49 -19.72 9.08
N SER A 190 -14.13 -18.55 9.63
CA SER A 190 -14.90 -17.32 9.46
C SER A 190 -14.90 -16.79 8.02
N CYS A 191 -13.89 -17.11 7.22
CA CYS A 191 -13.82 -16.73 5.81
C CYS A 191 -14.64 -17.65 4.89
N LEU A 192 -14.87 -18.91 5.31
CA LEU A 192 -15.60 -19.92 4.55
C LEU A 192 -17.11 -19.94 4.87
N GLN A 193 -17.53 -19.30 5.95
CA GLN A 193 -18.95 -19.09 6.25
C GLN A 193 -19.54 -18.12 5.21
N LYS A 194 -20.37 -18.67 4.31
CA LYS A 194 -21.20 -17.85 3.39
C LYS A 194 -22.22 -17.05 4.21
N PRO A 195 -22.46 -15.77 3.87
CA PRO A 195 -23.52 -14.97 4.48
C PRO A 195 -24.91 -15.55 4.23
#